data_AF-A0A7S0YYY1-F1
#
_entry.id   AF-A0A7S0YYY1-F1
#
_cell.length_a   1.000
_cell.length_b   1.000
_cell.length_c   1.000
_cell.angle_alpha   90.00
_cell.angle_beta   90.00
_cell.angle_gamma   90.00
#
_symmetry.space_group_name_H-M   'P 1'
#
loop_
_entity.id
_entity.type
_entity.pdbx_description
1 polymer ?
#
loop_
_entity_poly.entity_id
_entity_poly.type
_entity_poly.pdbx_seq_one_letter_code
_entity_poly.pdbx_strand_id
1 'polypeptide(L)'
;TILYKKWGRIGTTVGGDKVEELSQDECIHEFEKAFKDKTGNAWADRDDFQVQPGKFNLSELGIAAGDADDKPKPNKSKKDKSDLPASVESLMALIFDTDMMKNTMMEM
;
A
#
# COMPACT_ATOMS: atom_id res chain seq x y z
N THR A 1 15.93 -15.11 4.55
CA THR A 1 15.21 -13.83 4.44
C THR A 1 14.70 -13.70 3.01
N ILE A 2 13.58 -12.99 2.79
CA ILE A 2 13.00 -12.84 1.44
C ILE A 2 13.19 -11.40 0.96
N LEU A 3 13.65 -11.24 -0.28
CA LEU A 3 13.65 -9.98 -1.02
C LEU A 3 12.55 -10.01 -2.07
N TYR A 4 11.58 -9.10 -1.95
CA TYR A 4 10.47 -8.96 -2.90
C TYR A 4 10.61 -7.70 -3.75
N LYS A 5 10.47 -7.84 -5.07
CA LYS A 5 10.49 -6.75 -6.04
C LYS A 5 9.23 -6.85 -6.89
N LYS A 6 8.48 -5.76 -7.04
CA LYS A 6 7.30 -5.66 -7.92
C LYS A 6 7.39 -4.39 -8.75
N TRP A 7 7.10 -4.48 -10.04
CA TRP A 7 7.17 -3.36 -10.96
C TRP A 7 6.10 -3.49 -12.04
N GLY A 8 5.72 -2.36 -12.64
CA GLY A 8 4.72 -2.34 -13.71
C GLY A 8 4.23 -0.94 -14.01
N ARG A 9 3.33 -0.86 -14.98
CA ARG A 9 2.61 0.38 -15.28
C ARG A 9 1.45 0.52 -14.30
N ILE A 10 1.42 1.63 -13.57
CA ILE A 10 0.40 1.96 -12.57
C ILE A 10 -1.01 1.86 -13.21
N GLY A 11 -1.94 1.23 -12.49
CA GLY A 11 -3.33 1.06 -12.93
C GLY A 11 -3.55 -0.02 -14.00
N THR A 12 -2.55 -0.86 -14.30
CA THR A 12 -2.68 -1.93 -15.29
C THR A 12 -2.13 -3.26 -14.77
N THR A 13 -2.48 -4.36 -15.45
CA THR A 13 -1.89 -5.69 -15.20
C THR A 13 -0.50 -5.86 -15.85
N VAL A 14 0.02 -4.83 -16.52
CA VAL A 14 1.30 -4.87 -17.21
C VAL A 14 2.43 -4.66 -16.19
N GLY A 15 3.19 -5.70 -15.93
CA GLY A 15 4.28 -5.67 -14.95
C GLY A 15 4.81 -7.06 -14.65
N GLY A 16 5.52 -7.18 -13.54
CA GLY A 16 6.02 -8.44 -13.02
C GLY A 16 6.49 -8.29 -11.59
N ASP A 17 6.74 -9.43 -10.96
CA ASP A 17 7.30 -9.50 -9.64
C ASP A 17 8.36 -10.61 -9.53
N LYS A 18 9.20 -10.49 -8.50
CA LYS A 18 10.29 -11.41 -8.22
C LYS A 18 10.43 -11.57 -6.71
N VAL A 19 10.47 -12.82 -6.28
CA VAL A 19 10.74 -13.23 -4.90
C VAL A 19 12.08 -13.96 -4.91
N GLU A 20 13.00 -13.55 -4.05
CA GLU A 20 14.32 -14.18 -3.89
C GLU A 20 14.54 -14.54 -2.43
N GLU A 21 14.97 -15.76 -2.16
CA GLU A 21 15.38 -16.21 -0.82
C GLU A 21 16.90 -16.10 -0.71
N LEU A 22 17.37 -15.25 0.19
CA LEU A 22 18.79 -14.97 0.41
C LEU A 22 19.10 -14.92 1.91
N SER A 23 20.38 -14.89 2.26
CA SER A 23 20.78 -14.53 3.63
C SER A 23 20.38 -13.09 3.96
N GLN A 24 20.37 -12.75 5.24
CA GLN A 24 19.98 -11.39 5.68
C GLN A 24 20.89 -10.31 5.10
N ASP A 25 22.20 -10.53 5.13
CA ASP A 25 23.18 -9.57 4.63
C ASP A 25 23.08 -9.38 3.11
N GLU A 26 22.86 -10.47 2.37
CA GLU A 26 22.61 -10.42 0.92
C GLU A 26 21.30 -9.70 0.58
N CYS A 27 20.23 -9.91 1.35
CA CYS A 27 18.98 -9.17 1.17
C CYS A 27 19.17 -7.66 1.34
N ILE A 28 19.90 -7.23 2.37
CA ILE A 28 20.19 -5.82 2.61
C ILE A 28 21.00 -5.25 1.45
N HIS A 29 22.08 -5.95 1.06
CA HIS A 29 22.94 -5.51 -0.04
C HIS A 29 22.17 -5.38 -1.37
N GLU A 30 21.41 -6.39 -1.76
CA GLU A 30 20.64 -6.37 -3.02
C GLU A 30 19.49 -5.37 -2.99
N PHE A 31 18.91 -5.10 -1.82
CA PHE A 31 17.93 -4.04 -1.66
C PHE A 31 18.55 -2.65 -1.89
N GLU A 32 19.65 -2.34 -1.19
CA GLU A 32 20.30 -1.03 -1.28
C GLU A 32 20.86 -0.78 -2.69
N LYS A 33 21.41 -1.81 -3.32
CA LYS A 33 21.87 -1.79 -4.70
C LYS A 33 20.72 -1.51 -5.67
N ALA A 34 19.62 -2.25 -5.56
CA ALA A 34 18.45 -2.02 -6.40
C ALA A 34 17.86 -0.61 -6.20
N PHE A 35 17.79 -0.12 -4.96
CA PHE A 35 17.34 1.23 -4.65
C PHE A 35 18.22 2.27 -5.35
N LYS A 36 19.54 2.19 -5.16
CA LYS A 36 20.50 3.11 -5.76
C LYS A 36 20.49 3.06 -7.29
N ASP A 37 20.38 1.88 -7.89
CA ASP A 37 20.30 1.73 -9.34
C ASP A 37 19.05 2.40 -9.92
N LYS A 38 17.93 2.35 -9.20
CA LYS A 38 16.64 2.91 -9.64
C LYS A 38 16.47 4.39 -9.36
N THR A 39 16.98 4.89 -8.23
CA THR A 39 16.77 6.27 -7.79
C THR A 39 18.00 7.17 -7.98
N GLY A 40 19.19 6.58 -8.04
CA GLY A 40 20.47 7.29 -8.00
C GLY A 40 20.94 7.69 -6.61
N ASN A 41 20.17 7.40 -5.56
CA ASN A 41 20.45 7.81 -4.17
C ASN A 41 20.87 6.60 -3.33
N ALA A 42 21.75 6.79 -2.34
CA ALA A 42 22.04 5.74 -1.36
C ALA A 42 20.84 5.57 -0.41
N TRP A 43 20.55 4.33 0.01
CA TRP A 43 19.46 4.08 0.95
C TRP A 43 19.68 4.75 2.32
N ALA A 44 20.94 4.84 2.75
CA ALA A 44 21.34 5.52 3.98
C ALA A 44 20.97 7.02 3.96
N ASP A 45 21.00 7.66 2.79
CA ASP A 45 20.77 9.10 2.61
C ASP A 45 19.34 9.41 2.13
N ARG A 46 18.38 8.50 2.34
CA ARG A 46 16.99 8.65 1.87
C ARG A 46 16.27 9.88 2.45
N ASP A 47 16.72 10.39 3.60
CA ASP A 47 16.13 11.58 4.22
C ASP A 47 16.52 12.88 3.49
N ASP A 48 17.59 12.86 2.68
CA ASP A 48 18.01 13.94 1.76
C ASP A 48 17.86 13.51 0.29
N PHE A 49 16.70 12.92 -0.04
CA PHE A 49 16.46 12.35 -1.36
C PHE A 49 16.45 13.41 -2.48
N GLN A 50 17.28 13.21 -3.51
CA GLN A 50 17.35 14.09 -4.67
C GLN A 50 16.85 13.40 -5.94
N VAL A 51 15.79 13.94 -6.55
CA VAL A 51 15.23 13.42 -7.80
C VAL A 51 16.25 13.55 -8.94
N GLN A 52 16.60 12.41 -9.56
CA GLN A 52 17.53 12.38 -10.68
C GLN A 52 16.78 12.26 -12.03
N PRO A 53 17.19 13.00 -13.08
CA PRO A 53 16.60 12.87 -14.41
C PRO A 53 16.66 11.42 -14.94
N GLY A 54 15.53 10.91 -15.41
CA GLY A 54 15.44 9.55 -15.96
C GLY A 54 15.49 8.41 -14.92
N LYS A 55 15.45 8.74 -13.63
CA LYS A 55 15.40 7.77 -12.51
C LYS A 55 14.05 7.83 -11.80
N PHE A 56 13.81 6.86 -10.93
CA PHE A 56 12.60 6.81 -10.12
C PHE A 56 12.65 7.84 -9.00
N ASN A 57 11.47 8.38 -8.66
CA ASN A 57 11.28 9.19 -7.47
C ASN A 57 10.88 8.28 -6.29
N LEU A 58 11.21 8.69 -5.07
CA LEU A 58 10.75 8.06 -3.85
C LEU A 58 9.37 8.63 -3.51
N SER A 59 8.35 7.76 -3.47
CA SER A 59 7.03 8.13 -2.95
C SER A 59 6.92 7.60 -1.54
N GLU A 60 6.65 8.48 -0.59
CA GLU A 60 6.23 8.04 0.73
C GLU A 60 4.88 7.35 0.59
N LEU A 61 4.82 6.10 1.00
CA LEU A 61 3.56 5.43 1.22
C LEU A 61 3.00 6.04 2.51
N GLY A 62 2.03 6.94 2.37
CA GLY A 62 1.20 7.32 3.51
C GLY A 62 0.69 6.07 4.22
N ILE A 63 0.43 6.17 5.51
CA ILE A 63 0.08 5.11 6.50
C ILE A 63 -1.04 4.13 6.02
N ALA A 64 -1.64 4.32 4.86
CA ALA A 64 -2.57 3.40 4.18
C ALA A 64 -1.91 2.19 3.47
N ALA A 65 -0.60 2.17 3.17
CA ALA A 65 0.00 1.01 2.49
C ALA A 65 0.25 -0.21 3.41
N GLY A 66 -0.07 -0.06 4.70
CA GLY A 66 -0.19 -1.13 5.67
C GLY A 66 -1.59 -1.74 5.70
N ASP A 67 -2.19 -2.06 4.56
CA ASP A 67 -3.38 -2.93 4.48
C ASP A 67 -3.02 -4.41 4.79
N ALA A 68 -2.14 -4.61 5.78
CA ALA A 68 -2.02 -5.89 6.48
C ALA A 68 -3.13 -6.06 7.54
N ASP A 69 -3.95 -5.03 7.80
CA ASP A 69 -5.06 -5.06 8.76
C ASP A 69 -6.46 -4.82 8.18
N ASP A 70 -6.63 -4.55 6.87
CA ASP A 70 -7.95 -4.69 6.22
C ASP A 70 -8.16 -6.15 5.80
N LYS A 71 -7.98 -7.09 6.75
CA LYS A 71 -8.90 -8.22 6.72
C LYS A 71 -10.26 -7.57 6.94
N PRO A 72 -11.26 -7.75 6.05
CA PRO A 72 -12.63 -7.46 6.45
C PRO A 72 -12.84 -8.31 7.70
N LYS A 73 -12.77 -7.68 8.88
CA LYS A 73 -13.29 -8.31 10.08
C LYS A 73 -14.73 -8.51 9.69
N PRO A 74 -15.20 -9.75 9.46
CA PRO A 74 -16.62 -9.92 9.28
C PRO A 74 -17.19 -9.27 10.53
N ASN A 75 -17.99 -8.22 10.35
CA ASN A 75 -18.66 -7.59 11.46
C ASN A 75 -19.72 -8.59 11.91
N LYS A 76 -19.25 -9.65 12.57
CA LYS A 76 -19.99 -10.48 13.50
C LYS A 76 -20.03 -9.70 14.81
N SER A 77 -20.31 -8.39 14.74
CA SER A 77 -21.15 -7.80 15.75
C SER A 77 -22.41 -8.66 15.72
N LYS A 78 -22.64 -9.37 16.83
CA LYS A 78 -24.01 -9.74 17.19
C LYS A 78 -24.87 -8.52 16.88
N LYS A 79 -26.07 -8.71 16.31
CA LYS A 79 -27.02 -7.60 16.11
C LYS A 79 -27.39 -7.04 17.48
N ASP A 80 -26.49 -6.24 18.06
CA ASP A 80 -26.78 -5.35 19.15
C ASP A 80 -27.69 -4.32 18.50
N LYS A 81 -28.93 -4.23 19.00
CA LYS A 81 -29.90 -3.31 18.46
C LYS A 81 -29.35 -1.92 18.67
N SER A 82 -29.17 -1.18 17.57
CA SER A 82 -28.85 0.23 17.64
C SER A 82 -29.95 0.95 18.43
N ASP A 83 -29.57 1.73 19.43
CA ASP A 83 -30.49 2.64 20.15
C ASP A 83 -30.79 3.91 19.33
N LEU A 84 -30.23 4.03 18.12
CA LEU A 84 -30.44 5.17 17.24
C LEU A 84 -31.75 5.04 16.46
N PRO A 85 -32.42 6.16 16.13
CA PRO A 85 -33.52 6.16 15.19
C PRO A 85 -33.09 5.56 13.84
N ALA A 86 -34.00 4.81 13.21
CA ALA A 86 -33.74 4.14 11.93
C ALA A 86 -33.23 5.08 10.82
N SER A 87 -33.64 6.36 10.83
CA SER A 87 -33.16 7.37 9.89
C SER A 87 -31.67 7.71 10.09
N VAL A 88 -31.22 7.77 11.35
CA VAL A 88 -29.83 8.04 11.71
C VAL A 88 -28.95 6.82 11.44
N GLU A 89 -29.44 5.62 11.77
CA GLU A 89 -28.75 4.36 11.42
C GLU A 89 -28.54 4.22 9.92
N SER A 90 -29.59 4.49 9.12
CA SER A 90 -29.51 4.44 7.65
C SER A 90 -28.54 5.47 7.09
N LEU A 91 -28.52 6.69 7.65
CA LEU A 91 -27.59 7.74 7.23
C LEU A 91 -26.15 7.35 7.55
N MET A 92 -25.89 6.83 8.76
CA MET A 92 -24.56 6.36 9.17
C MET A 92 -24.07 5.22 8.30
N ALA A 93 -24.94 4.25 7.99
CA ALA A 93 -24.61 3.16 7.08
C ALA A 93 -24.23 3.66 5.68
N LEU A 94 -24.91 4.70 5.17
CA LEU A 94 -24.62 5.27 3.86
C LEU A 94 -23.30 6.05 3.82
N ILE A 95 -23.06 6.94 4.80
CA ILE A 95 -21.88 7.83 4.76
C ILE A 95 -20.59 7.15 5.22
N PHE A 96 -20.67 5.99 5.89
CA PHE A 96 -19.52 5.18 6.30
C PHE A 96 -19.40 3.89 5.50
N ASP A 97 -20.11 3.76 4.37
CA ASP A 97 -19.95 2.63 3.46
C ASP A 97 -18.59 2.71 2.75
N THR A 98 -17.62 1.97 3.28
CA THR A 98 -16.27 1.89 2.70
C THR A 98 -16.25 1.24 1.33
N ASP A 99 -17.19 0.33 1.04
CA ASP A 99 -17.26 -0.34 -0.25
C ASP A 99 -17.77 0.62 -1.32
N MET A 100 -18.78 1.43 -1.01
CA MET A 100 -19.24 2.51 -1.87
C MET A 100 -18.11 3.50 -2.16
N MET A 101 -17.36 3.94 -1.14
CA MET A 101 -16.21 4.83 -1.33
C MET A 101 -15.11 4.21 -2.21
N LYS A 102 -14.72 2.96 -1.94
CA LYS A 102 -13.70 2.23 -2.72
C LYS A 102 -14.13 2.08 -4.18
N ASN A 103 -15.39 1.73 -4.43
CA ASN A 103 -15.92 1.57 -5.79
C ASN A 103 -15.93 2.90 -6.54
N THR A 104 -16.39 3.98 -5.92
CA THR A 104 -16.34 5.32 -6.55
C THR A 104 -14.92 5.77 -6.86
N MET A 105 -13.93 5.46 -6.00
CA MET A 105 -12.52 5.76 -6.29
C MET A 105 -11.93 4.90 -7.42
N MET A 106 -12.43 3.68 -7.64
CA MET A 106 -12.00 2.85 -8.79
C MET A 106 -12.60 3.32 -10.12
N GLU A 107 -13.75 3.98 -10.08
CA GLU A 107 -14.41 4.53 -11.27
C GLU A 107 -13.84 5.90 -11.71
N MET A 108 -13.06 6.57 -10.85
CA MET A 108 -12.35 7.82 -11.13
C MET A 108 -10.99 7.58 -11.80
#